data_AF-A0A2D4GNP8-F1
#
_entry.id   AF-A0A2D4GNP8-F1
#
_cell.length_a   1.000
_cell.length_b   1.000
_cell.length_c   1.000
_cell.angle_alpha   90.00
_cell.angle_beta   90.00
_cell.angle_gamma   90.00
#
_symmetry.space_group_name_H-M   'P 1'
#
loop_
_entity.id
_entity.type
_entity.pdbx_description
1 polymer ?
#
loop_
_entity_poly.entity_id
_entity_poly.type
_entity_poly.pdbx_seq_one_letter_code
_entity_poly.pdbx_strand_id
1 'polypeptide(L)'
;YHMWWTCPIVQKYWQKIQHWLQEITGGKIERQPELFLLGIINKEHEKDIKYIILHVLTAARIVLAQNWKQTDIPPEELIIQKITTCAEMDRLTLLMNDKDESEYYKIWENWYNWVKGKKGILIQNKEYT
;
A
#
# COMPACT_ATOMS: atom_id res chain seq x y z
N TYR A 1 -9.54 4.22 -22.10
CA TYR A 1 -8.27 3.63 -21.61
C TYR A 1 -7.54 4.66 -20.78
N HIS A 2 -7.16 4.32 -19.55
CA HIS A 2 -6.50 5.25 -18.63
C HIS A 2 -4.98 5.19 -18.79
N MET A 3 -4.32 6.35 -18.85
CA MET A 3 -2.86 6.43 -18.71
C MET A 3 -2.47 6.27 -17.24
N TRP A 4 -1.37 5.58 -16.97
CA TRP A 4 -0.93 5.14 -15.63
C TRP A 4 -0.52 6.27 -14.67
N TRP A 5 -0.37 7.51 -15.15
CA TRP A 5 0.08 8.64 -14.33
C TRP A 5 -0.69 9.93 -14.53
N THR A 6 -0.83 10.39 -15.77
CA THR A 6 -1.43 11.70 -16.07
C THR A 6 -2.96 11.68 -16.07
N CYS A 7 -3.58 10.50 -16.08
CA CYS A 7 -5.03 10.39 -16.03
C CYS A 7 -5.57 10.89 -14.69
N PRO A 8 -6.55 11.84 -14.65
CA PRO A 8 -7.08 12.39 -13.40
C PRO A 8 -7.62 11.32 -12.43
N ILE A 9 -8.23 10.26 -12.96
CA ILE A 9 -8.76 9.14 -12.17
C ILE A 9 -7.62 8.38 -11.49
N VAL A 10 -6.55 8.10 -12.24
CA VAL A 10 -5.36 7.41 -11.72
C VAL A 10 -4.56 8.30 -10.78
N GLN A 11 -4.55 9.62 -10.98
CA GLN A 11 -3.93 10.55 -10.03
C GLN A 11 -4.64 10.54 -8.66
N LYS A 12 -5.98 10.46 -8.64
CA LYS A 12 -6.75 10.28 -7.40
C LYS A 12 -6.40 8.96 -6.71
N TYR A 13 -6.22 7.89 -7.48
CA TYR A 13 -5.74 6.61 -6.96
C TYR A 13 -4.37 6.75 -6.28
N TRP A 14 -3.37 7.31 -6.98
CA TRP A 14 -2.03 7.47 -6.42
C TRP A 14 -1.96 8.45 -5.24
N GLN A 15 -2.79 9.50 -5.25
CA GLN A 15 -2.93 10.41 -4.12
C GLN A 15 -3.42 9.68 -2.87
N LYS A 16 -4.35 8.75 -3.02
CA LYS A 16 -4.86 7.93 -1.91
C LYS A 16 -3.77 7.01 -1.36
N ILE A 17 -3.06 6.29 -2.25
CA ILE A 17 -1.94 5.42 -1.85
C ILE A 17 -0.84 6.22 -1.15
N GLN A 18 -0.51 7.40 -1.66
CA GLN A 18 0.45 8.30 -1.02
C GLN A 18 0.02 8.66 0.40
N HIS A 19 -1.25 9.03 0.60
CA HIS A 19 -1.75 9.38 1.92
C HIS A 19 -1.60 8.22 2.91
N TRP A 20 -2.00 7.00 2.51
CA TRP A 20 -1.86 5.81 3.35
C TRP A 20 -0.40 5.53 3.69
N LEU A 21 0.50 5.60 2.71
CA LEU A 21 1.92 5.38 2.95
C LEU A 21 2.50 6.40 3.95
N GLN A 22 2.07 7.66 3.89
CA GLN A 22 2.50 8.67 4.86
C GLN A 22 1.96 8.39 6.26
N GLU A 23 0.72 7.91 6.38
CA GLU A 23 0.13 7.49 7.67
C GLU A 23 0.87 6.28 8.27
N ILE A 24 1.19 5.28 7.43
CA ILE A 24 1.87 4.04 7.85
C ILE A 24 3.32 4.32 8.26
N THR A 25 4.02 5.17 7.52
CA THR A 25 5.46 5.42 7.73
C THR A 25 5.73 6.62 8.65
N GLY A 26 4.73 7.46 8.92
CA GLY A 26 4.91 8.74 9.61
C GLY A 26 5.73 9.77 8.82
N GLY A 27 6.19 9.43 7.61
CA GLY A 27 7.12 10.22 6.81
C GLY A 27 6.47 10.90 5.62
N LYS A 28 7.07 12.00 5.14
CA LYS A 28 6.64 12.68 3.91
C LYS A 28 7.08 11.88 2.68
N ILE A 29 6.15 11.55 1.81
CA ILE A 29 6.40 10.83 0.56
C ILE A 29 6.07 11.73 -0.60
N GLU A 30 6.99 11.87 -1.55
CA GLU A 30 6.76 12.67 -2.74
C GLU A 30 6.05 11.85 -3.82
N ARG A 31 5.02 12.45 -4.44
CA ARG A 31 4.27 11.83 -5.52
C ARG A 31 5.02 11.99 -6.85
N GLN A 32 5.99 11.10 -7.06
CA GLN A 32 6.83 11.07 -8.26
C GLN A 32 6.56 9.78 -9.06
N PRO A 33 6.46 9.82 -10.39
CA PRO A 33 6.20 8.63 -11.20
C PRO A 33 7.29 7.57 -11.05
N GLU A 34 8.55 7.97 -10.85
CA GLU A 34 9.70 7.08 -10.63
C GLU A 34 9.47 6.20 -9.40
N LEU A 35 8.97 6.78 -8.30
CA LEU A 35 8.63 6.03 -7.12
C LEU A 35 7.37 5.19 -7.34
N PHE A 36 6.27 5.82 -7.75
CA PHE A 36 4.96 5.17 -7.76
C PHE A 36 4.80 4.13 -8.86
N LEU A 37 5.42 4.31 -10.02
CA LEU A 37 5.34 3.37 -11.14
C LEU A 37 6.51 2.38 -11.16
N LEU A 38 7.71 2.83 -10.80
CA LEU A 38 8.93 2.02 -10.97
C LEU A 38 9.53 1.54 -9.64
N GLY A 39 9.15 2.11 -8.51
CA GLY A 39 9.71 1.75 -7.19
C GLY A 39 11.10 2.33 -6.98
N ILE A 40 11.48 3.36 -7.72
CA ILE A 40 12.79 4.00 -7.57
C ILE A 40 12.70 4.99 -6.40
N ILE A 41 13.40 4.70 -5.31
CA ILE A 41 13.45 5.54 -4.12
C ILE A 41 14.72 6.39 -4.17
N ASN A 42 14.55 7.68 -4.49
CA ASN A 42 15.66 8.66 -4.56
C ASN A 42 16.02 9.29 -3.21
N LYS A 43 15.30 8.94 -2.15
CA LYS A 43 15.49 9.51 -0.80
C LYS A 43 16.18 8.54 0.14
N GLU A 44 16.91 9.10 1.10
CA GLU A 44 17.36 8.38 2.28
C GLU A 44 16.17 8.12 3.20
N HIS A 45 15.64 6.92 3.11
CA HIS A 45 14.74 6.32 4.07
C HIS A 45 15.43 5.10 4.69
N GLU A 46 15.07 4.78 5.93
CA GLU A 46 15.50 3.54 6.57
C GLU A 46 15.09 2.31 5.72
N LYS A 47 15.88 1.24 5.80
CA LYS A 47 15.68 0.03 4.99
C LYS A 47 14.26 -0.54 5.13
N ASP A 48 13.75 -0.57 6.36
CA ASP A 48 12.43 -1.12 6.71
C ASP A 48 11.30 -0.26 6.11
N ILE A 49 11.46 1.07 6.16
CA ILE A 49 10.55 2.03 5.54
C ILE A 49 10.56 1.89 4.01
N LYS A 50 11.75 1.74 3.40
CA LYS A 50 11.86 1.48 1.95
C LYS A 50 11.13 0.19 1.58
N TYR A 51 11.30 -0.86 2.39
CA TYR A 51 10.68 -2.16 2.14
C TYR A 51 9.15 -2.07 2.11
N ILE A 52 8.52 -1.47 3.13
CA ILE A 52 7.07 -1.35 3.18
C ILE A 52 6.52 -0.49 2.06
N ILE A 53 7.20 0.61 1.71
CA ILE A 53 6.83 1.47 0.58
C ILE A 53 6.82 0.65 -0.73
N LEU A 54 7.87 -0.12 -0.99
CA LEU A 54 7.96 -0.92 -2.22
C LEU A 54 6.88 -2.00 -2.29
N HIS A 55 6.59 -2.69 -1.19
CA HIS A 55 5.59 -3.76 -1.18
C HIS A 55 4.17 -3.22 -1.38
N VAL A 56 3.82 -2.14 -0.67
CA VAL A 56 2.52 -1.48 -0.82
C VAL A 56 2.35 -0.95 -2.24
N LEU A 57 3.35 -0.28 -2.81
CA LEU A 57 3.30 0.23 -4.18
C LEU A 57 3.19 -0.92 -5.20
N THR A 58 3.88 -2.03 -4.98
CA THR A 58 3.79 -3.21 -5.85
C THR A 58 2.38 -3.79 -5.85
N ALA A 59 1.78 -3.98 -4.67
CA ALA A 59 0.40 -4.43 -4.56
C ALA A 59 -0.57 -3.44 -5.22
N ALA A 60 -0.39 -2.13 -5.00
CA ALA A 60 -1.21 -1.10 -5.63
C ALA A 60 -1.12 -1.13 -7.16
N ARG A 61 0.09 -1.26 -7.73
CA ARG A 61 0.28 -1.43 -9.18
C ARG A 61 -0.44 -2.64 -9.71
N ILE A 62 -0.40 -3.77 -9.00
CA ILE A 62 -1.11 -4.99 -9.41
C ILE A 62 -2.61 -4.73 -9.45
N VAL A 63 -3.20 -4.12 -8.42
CA VAL A 63 -4.64 -3.83 -8.39
C VAL A 63 -5.03 -2.86 -9.51
N LEU A 64 -4.26 -1.79 -9.71
CA LEU A 64 -4.48 -0.85 -10.81
C LEU A 64 -4.39 -1.55 -12.16
N ALA A 65 -3.39 -2.39 -12.36
CA ALA A 65 -3.17 -3.16 -13.58
C ALA A 65 -4.26 -4.20 -13.84
N GLN A 66 -4.84 -4.80 -12.80
CA GLN A 66 -5.95 -5.75 -12.94
C GLN A 66 -7.26 -5.03 -13.33
N ASN A 67 -7.41 -3.78 -12.91
CA ASN A 67 -8.62 -2.99 -13.12
C ASN A 67 -8.47 -1.92 -14.22
N TRP A 68 -7.37 -1.94 -14.99
CA TRP A 68 -7.01 -0.88 -15.93
C TRP A 68 -8.02 -0.58 -17.05
N LYS A 69 -8.93 -1.52 -17.32
CA LYS A 69 -10.03 -1.37 -18.30
C LYS A 69 -11.30 -0.78 -17.71
N GLN A 70 -11.43 -0.74 -16.38
CA GLN A 70 -12.58 -0.17 -15.70
C GLN A 70 -12.53 1.36 -15.76
N THR A 71 -13.69 2.00 -15.75
CA THR A 71 -13.82 3.47 -15.75
C THR A 71 -13.48 4.08 -14.40
N ASP A 72 -13.68 3.31 -13.33
CA ASP A 72 -13.58 3.78 -11.95
C ASP A 72 -12.33 3.24 -11.25
N ILE A 73 -11.92 3.94 -10.19
CA ILE A 73 -10.84 3.45 -9.33
C ILE A 73 -11.29 2.20 -8.58
N PRO A 74 -10.37 1.23 -8.36
CA PRO A 74 -10.63 0.08 -7.50
C PRO A 74 -11.12 0.51 -6.10
N PRO A 75 -12.09 -0.20 -5.50
CA PRO A 75 -12.51 0.02 -4.13
C PRO A 75 -11.34 -0.08 -3.15
N GLU A 76 -11.41 0.67 -2.04
CA GLU A 76 -10.33 0.69 -1.05
C GLU A 76 -10.10 -0.68 -0.43
N GLU A 77 -11.18 -1.40 -0.17
CA GLU A 77 -11.18 -2.74 0.42
C GLU A 77 -10.37 -3.71 -0.44
N LEU A 78 -10.49 -3.62 -1.77
CA LEU A 78 -9.75 -4.47 -2.70
C LEU A 78 -8.25 -4.20 -2.64
N ILE A 79 -7.86 -2.91 -2.53
CA ILE A 79 -6.45 -2.52 -2.42
C ILE A 79 -5.87 -3.00 -1.08
N ILE A 80 -6.59 -2.76 0.03
CA ILE A 80 -6.18 -3.18 1.37
C ILE A 80 -6.07 -4.70 1.45
N GLN A 81 -7.04 -5.42 0.88
CA GLN A 81 -7.01 -6.87 0.81
C GLN A 81 -5.79 -7.35 0.03
N LYS A 82 -5.48 -6.74 -1.12
CA LYS A 82 -4.33 -7.14 -1.92
C LYS A 82 -3.01 -6.91 -1.19
N ILE A 83 -2.84 -5.74 -0.55
CA ILE A 83 -1.64 -5.44 0.26
C ILE A 83 -1.51 -6.46 1.40
N THR A 84 -2.61 -6.74 2.11
CA THR A 84 -2.62 -7.72 3.21
C THR A 84 -2.25 -9.11 2.71
N THR A 85 -2.80 -9.56 1.59
CA THR A 85 -2.41 -10.86 0.99
C THR A 85 -0.92 -10.88 0.65
N CYS A 86 -0.38 -9.80 0.09
CA CYS A 86 1.06 -9.72 -0.19
C CYS A 86 1.91 -9.79 1.10
N ALA A 87 1.48 -9.13 2.17
CA ALA A 87 2.15 -9.20 3.47
C ALA A 87 2.14 -10.64 4.03
N GLU A 88 0.99 -11.32 4.03
CA GLU A 88 0.90 -12.70 4.50
C GLU A 88 1.75 -13.66 3.66
N MET A 89 1.81 -13.47 2.34
CA MET A 89 2.68 -14.27 1.48
C MET A 89 4.16 -14.04 1.76
N ASP A 90 4.56 -12.81 2.09
CA ASP A 90 5.91 -12.47 2.53
C ASP A 90 6.25 -13.17 3.85
N ARG A 91 5.32 -13.14 4.83
CA ARG A 91 5.43 -13.87 6.10
C ARG A 91 5.67 -15.36 5.88
N LEU A 92 4.85 -15.99 5.05
CA LEU A 92 4.98 -17.41 4.71
C LEU A 92 6.32 -17.72 4.04
N THR A 93 6.80 -16.83 3.17
CA THR A 93 8.10 -16.99 2.51
C THR A 93 9.27 -16.92 3.50
N LEU A 94 9.19 -16.05 4.51
CA LEU A 94 10.20 -15.99 5.58
C LEU A 94 10.20 -17.27 6.43
N LEU A 95 9.01 -17.76 6.80
CA LEU A 95 8.85 -19.02 7.53
C LEU A 95 9.41 -20.22 6.76
N MET A 96 9.17 -20.28 5.44
CA MET A 96 9.73 -21.34 4.59
C MET A 96 11.26 -21.31 4.49
N ASN A 97 11.89 -20.18 4.83
CA ASN A 97 13.35 -20.01 4.83
C ASN A 97 13.95 -20.09 6.23
N ASP A 98 13.22 -20.62 7.23
CA ASP A 98 13.64 -20.75 8.63
C ASP A 98 14.12 -19.42 9.25
N LYS A 99 13.58 -18.29 8.79
CA LYS A 99 13.87 -16.95 9.34
C LYS A 99 12.92 -16.60 10.46
N ASP A 100 13.42 -15.81 11.41
CA ASP A 100 12.67 -15.37 12.58
C ASP A 100 11.57 -14.34 12.20
N GLU A 101 10.38 -14.48 12.80
CA GLU A 101 9.23 -13.62 12.52
C GLU A 101 9.39 -12.18 13.05
N SER A 102 10.35 -11.91 13.94
CA SER A 102 10.54 -10.56 14.50
C SER A 102 10.94 -9.54 13.42
N GLU A 103 11.72 -9.96 12.41
CA GLU A 103 12.07 -9.10 11.26
C GLU A 103 10.83 -8.73 10.43
N TYR A 104 9.88 -9.68 10.30
CA TYR A 104 8.62 -9.45 9.58
C TYR A 104 7.75 -8.43 10.32
N TYR A 105 7.51 -8.66 11.62
CA TYR A 105 6.63 -7.79 12.40
C TYR A 105 7.21 -6.39 12.57
N LYS A 106 8.53 -6.24 12.68
CA LYS A 106 9.18 -4.92 12.70
C LYS A 106 8.80 -4.06 11.49
N ILE A 107 8.57 -4.68 10.33
CA ILE A 107 8.24 -3.97 9.09
C ILE A 107 6.72 -3.82 8.94
N TRP A 108 5.95 -4.89 9.16
CA TRP A 108 4.51 -4.94 8.84
C TRP A 108 3.59 -4.55 9.99
N GLU A 109 4.06 -4.41 11.23
CA GLU A 109 3.24 -4.02 12.37
C GLU A 109 2.50 -2.69 12.13
N ASN A 110 3.19 -1.70 11.56
CA ASN A 110 2.59 -0.41 11.22
C ASN A 110 1.43 -0.55 10.21
N TRP A 111 1.56 -1.46 9.24
CA TRP A 111 0.47 -1.77 8.31
C TRP A 111 -0.74 -2.35 9.05
N TYR A 112 -0.54 -3.36 9.89
CA TYR A 112 -1.65 -3.99 10.61
C TYR A 112 -2.33 -3.03 11.59
N ASN A 113 -1.57 -2.18 12.27
CA ASN A 113 -2.10 -1.15 13.15
C ASN A 113 -2.93 -0.13 12.36
N TRP A 114 -2.44 0.31 11.21
CA TRP A 114 -3.18 1.20 10.31
C TRP A 114 -4.49 0.56 9.80
N VAL A 115 -4.46 -0.72 9.38
CA VAL A 115 -5.66 -1.44 8.94
C VAL A 115 -6.69 -1.58 10.08
N LYS A 116 -6.24 -1.89 11.31
CA LYS A 116 -7.11 -1.95 12.49
C LYS A 116 -7.78 -0.60 12.77
N GLY A 117 -7.00 0.49 12.77
CA GLY A 117 -7.52 1.85 12.96
C GLY A 117 -8.55 2.22 11.90
N LYS A 118 -8.29 1.91 10.63
CA LYS A 118 -9.22 2.17 9.53
C LYS A 118 -10.52 1.37 9.63
N LYS A 119 -10.47 0.11 10.03
CA LYS A 119 -11.68 -0.70 10.29
C LYS A 119 -12.50 -0.13 11.45
N GLY A 120 -11.86 0.37 12.51
CA GLY A 120 -12.55 1.06 13.61
C GLY A 120 -13.35 2.29 13.16
N ILE A 121 -12.77 3.09 12.25
CA ILE A 121 -13.43 4.28 11.67
C ILE A 121 -14.62 3.90 10.77
N LEU A 122 -14.50 2.83 9.98
CA LEU A 122 -15.57 2.35 9.09
C LEU A 122 -16.78 1.78 9.85
N ILE A 123 -16.56 1.19 11.03
CA ILE A 123 -17.65 0.69 11.90
C ILE A 123 -18.40 1.87 12.54
N GLN A 124 -17.69 2.87 13.04
CA GLN A 124 -18.30 4.07 13.62
C GLN A 124 -19.15 4.84 12.59
N ASN A 125 -18.68 5.00 11.35
CA ASN A 125 -19.44 5.72 10.32
C ASN A 125 -20.71 4.99 9.85
N LYS A 126 -20.86 3.69 10.12
CA LYS A 126 -22.10 2.93 9.83
C LYS A 126 -23.13 3.01 10.96
N GLU A 127 -22.73 3.39 12.17
CA GLU A 127 -23.65 3.56 13.31
C GLU A 127 -24.34 4.95 13.30
N TYR A 128 -23.87 5.87 12.46
CA TYR A 128 -24.41 7.23 12.32
C TYR A 128 -25.10 7.51 10.97
N THR A 129 -25.45 6.47 10.20
CA THR A 129 -26.25 6.55 8.95
C THR A 129 -27.45 5.63 9.02
#